data_AF-A0A7C6WEC4-F1
#
_entry.id   AF-A0A7C6WEC4-F1
#
_cell.length_a   1.000
_cell.length_b   1.000
_cell.length_c   1.000
_cell.angle_alpha   90.00
_cell.angle_beta   90.00
_cell.angle_gamma   90.00
#
_symmetry.space_group_name_H-M   'P 1'
#
loop_
_entity.id
_entity.type
_entity.pdbx_description
1 polymer ?
#
loop_
_entity_poly.entity_id
_entity_poly.type
_entity_poly.pdbx_seq_one_letter_code
_entity_poly.pdbx_strand_id
1 'polypeptide(L)'
;MTYQPKLSSAFNDTFLRSNHITPQSGMCSFCTEECPGTCEIALAAVLGKQTVYPTNTGNNQVASEKDYPIDFSHFNINGRVFGAVGTDPNYEDATIYNVKLEREYGAFNPV
;
A
#
# COMPACT_ATOMS: atom_id res chain seq x y z
N MET A 1 4.47 -20.21 8.80
CA MET A 1 5.39 -19.45 9.67
C MET A 1 5.28 -18.02 9.23
N THR A 2 4.67 -17.18 10.07
CA THR A 2 4.52 -15.74 9.80
C THR A 2 5.73 -15.00 10.34
N TYR A 3 6.36 -14.17 9.51
CA TYR A 3 7.44 -13.27 9.93
C TYR A 3 6.94 -11.86 10.25
N GLN A 4 5.62 -11.63 10.18
CA GLN A 4 4.99 -10.34 10.39
C GLN A 4 4.36 -10.29 11.77
N PRO A 5 4.95 -9.54 12.72
CA PRO A 5 4.30 -9.32 14.00
C PRO A 5 3.05 -8.47 13.82
N LYS A 6 2.20 -8.48 14.86
CA LYS A 6 1.06 -7.57 14.97
C LYS A 6 1.54 -6.12 14.80
N LEU A 7 0.96 -5.42 13.81
CA LEU A 7 1.34 -4.04 13.52
C LEU A 7 1.11 -3.13 14.75
N SER A 8 2.18 -2.47 15.18
CA SER A 8 2.18 -1.47 16.24
C SER A 8 3.39 -0.56 16.08
N SER A 9 3.28 0.69 16.54
CA SER A 9 4.35 1.68 16.46
C SER A 9 4.43 2.46 17.76
N ALA A 10 5.63 2.48 18.34
CA ALA A 10 5.93 3.30 19.52
C ALA A 10 6.08 4.79 19.17
N PHE A 11 6.22 5.15 17.88
CA PHE A 11 6.40 6.54 17.48
C PHE A 11 5.11 7.35 17.57
N ASN A 12 3.99 6.74 17.16
CA ASN A 12 2.66 7.36 17.21
C ASN A 12 1.77 6.76 18.31
N ASP A 13 2.32 5.90 19.18
CA ASP A 13 1.59 5.15 20.22
C ASP A 13 0.34 4.42 19.68
N THR A 14 0.43 3.85 18.48
CA THR A 14 -0.70 3.13 17.87
C THR A 14 -0.48 1.62 17.79
N PHE A 15 -1.59 0.88 17.80
CA PHE A 15 -1.60 -0.57 17.68
C PHE A 15 -2.90 -1.07 17.03
N LEU A 16 -2.85 -2.28 16.48
CA LEU A 16 -4.06 -2.94 15.97
C LEU A 16 -4.98 -3.40 17.10
N ARG A 17 -6.27 -3.09 16.97
CA ARG A 17 -7.30 -3.42 17.97
C ARG A 17 -8.04 -4.72 17.69
N SER A 18 -7.97 -5.24 16.46
CA SER A 18 -8.58 -6.54 16.12
C SER A 18 -7.78 -7.71 16.70
N ASN A 19 -8.49 -8.78 17.04
CA ASN A 19 -7.93 -10.09 17.36
C ASN A 19 -7.70 -10.94 16.11
N HIS A 20 -8.36 -10.59 15.00
CA HIS A 20 -8.23 -11.27 13.72
C HIS A 20 -7.17 -10.57 12.86
N ILE A 21 -6.00 -11.21 12.77
CA ILE A 21 -4.82 -10.66 12.12
C ILE A 21 -4.44 -11.58 10.97
N THR A 22 -4.17 -11.00 9.80
CA THR A 22 -3.62 -11.76 8.68
C THR A 22 -2.12 -12.04 8.93
N PRO A 23 -1.70 -13.31 8.90
CA PRO A 23 -0.31 -13.68 9.12
C PRO A 23 0.64 -13.14 8.04
N GLN A 24 0.11 -12.72 6.87
CA GLN A 24 0.92 -12.34 5.72
C GLN A 24 1.44 -10.90 5.78
N SER A 25 0.71 -10.03 6.48
CA SER A 25 1.04 -8.59 6.59
C SER A 25 1.08 -8.08 8.02
N GLY A 26 0.60 -8.87 8.99
CA GLY A 26 0.45 -8.42 10.37
C GLY A 26 -0.67 -7.40 10.56
N MET A 27 -1.49 -7.13 9.53
CA MET A 27 -2.67 -6.24 9.55
C MET A 27 -3.95 -6.98 9.97
N CYS A 28 -5.05 -6.27 10.20
CA CYS A 28 -6.36 -6.89 10.44
C CYS A 28 -6.84 -7.68 9.20
N SER A 29 -7.46 -8.84 9.41
CA SER A 29 -8.12 -9.58 8.32
C SER A 29 -9.33 -8.86 7.75
N PHE A 30 -9.97 -8.01 8.55
CA PHE A 30 -11.08 -7.17 8.15
C PHE A 30 -10.81 -5.72 8.55
N CYS A 31 -10.56 -4.87 7.56
CA CYS A 31 -10.37 -3.44 7.75
C CYS A 31 -11.64 -2.71 7.34
N THR A 32 -12.17 -1.88 8.23
CA THR A 32 -13.42 -1.14 8.02
C THR A 32 -13.21 0.32 8.41
N GLU A 33 -13.99 1.22 7.80
CA GLU A 33 -14.07 2.62 8.22
C GLU A 33 -14.57 2.78 9.66
N GLU A 34 -15.33 1.81 10.18
CA GLU A 34 -15.86 1.79 11.56
C GLU A 34 -14.85 1.24 12.58
N CYS A 35 -13.56 1.54 12.40
CA CYS A 35 -12.53 1.09 13.31
C CYS A 35 -12.61 1.87 14.65
N PRO A 36 -12.52 1.19 15.82
CA PRO A 36 -12.64 1.84 17.13
C PRO A 36 -11.53 2.84 17.48
N GLY A 37 -10.47 2.91 16.67
CA GLY A 37 -9.42 3.91 16.83
C GLY A 37 -8.35 3.81 15.76
N THR A 38 -7.54 4.85 15.64
CA THR A 38 -6.49 4.93 14.62
C THR A 38 -5.34 3.95 14.92
N CYS A 39 -4.98 3.17 13.91
CA CYS A 39 -3.70 2.44 13.82
C CYS A 39 -2.79 3.15 12.80
N GLU A 40 -1.56 2.66 12.60
CA GLU A 40 -0.63 3.20 11.60
C GLU A 40 -1.24 3.29 10.19
N ILE A 41 -2.03 2.31 9.78
CA ILE A 41 -2.70 2.32 8.48
C ILE A 41 -3.75 3.44 8.41
N ALA A 42 -4.49 3.66 9.50
CA ALA A 42 -5.48 4.74 9.55
C ALA A 42 -4.79 6.11 9.52
N LEU A 43 -3.67 6.29 10.22
CA LEU A 43 -2.88 7.53 10.18
C LEU A 43 -2.30 7.78 8.78
N ALA A 44 -1.72 6.74 8.16
CA ALA A 44 -1.23 6.81 6.79
C ALA A 44 -2.35 7.11 5.80
N ALA A 45 -3.53 6.54 5.98
CA ALA A 45 -4.70 6.81 5.16
C ALA A 45 -5.21 8.25 5.31
N VAL A 46 -5.18 8.84 6.51
CA VAL A 46 -5.54 10.25 6.71
C VAL A 46 -4.59 11.18 5.94
N LEU A 47 -3.29 10.92 6.00
CA LEU A 47 -2.29 11.69 5.25
C LEU A 47 -2.38 11.43 3.74
N GLY A 48 -2.62 10.18 3.34
CA GLY A 48 -2.68 9.73 1.95
C GLY A 48 -4.02 9.96 1.26
N LYS A 49 -5.12 10.24 1.99
CA LYS A 49 -6.45 10.50 1.37
C LYS A 49 -6.42 11.68 0.41
N GLN A 50 -5.50 12.61 0.61
CA GLN A 50 -5.28 13.72 -0.33
C GLN A 50 -4.62 13.28 -1.65
N THR A 51 -3.92 12.15 -1.68
CA THR A 51 -3.12 11.68 -2.83
C THR A 51 -3.70 10.43 -3.52
N VAL A 52 -4.66 9.73 -2.91
CA VAL A 52 -5.21 8.48 -3.48
C VAL A 52 -6.33 8.79 -4.48
N TYR A 53 -5.99 8.69 -5.77
CA TYR A 53 -6.95 8.61 -6.88
C TYR A 53 -7.02 7.15 -7.37
N PRO A 54 -8.22 6.59 -7.67
CA PRO A 54 -9.56 7.13 -7.49
C PRO A 54 -10.08 6.96 -6.06
N THR A 55 -10.89 7.92 -5.60
CA THR A 55 -11.50 7.98 -4.25
C THR A 55 -12.59 6.93 -4.00
N ASN A 56 -12.83 6.02 -4.93
CA ASN A 56 -13.93 5.04 -4.88
C ASN A 56 -13.50 3.69 -4.29
N THR A 57 -12.58 3.72 -3.33
CA THR A 57 -12.22 2.53 -2.54
C THR A 57 -13.41 2.19 -1.64
N GLY A 58 -13.89 0.94 -1.68
CA GLY A 58 -15.03 0.50 -0.87
C GLY A 58 -14.79 0.68 0.64
N ASN A 59 -15.89 0.71 1.41
CA ASN A 59 -15.88 1.00 2.85
C ASN A 59 -15.12 -0.04 3.69
N ASN A 60 -14.88 -1.23 3.12
CA ASN A 60 -14.21 -2.33 3.78
C ASN A 60 -13.16 -2.95 2.86
N GLN A 61 -12.06 -3.42 3.46
CA GLN A 61 -11.07 -4.28 2.82
C GLN A 61 -10.97 -5.60 3.59
N VAL A 62 -10.90 -6.70 2.83
CA VAL A 62 -10.86 -8.05 3.39
C VAL A 62 -9.54 -8.70 2.98
N ALA A 63 -8.88 -9.31 3.96
CA ALA A 63 -7.66 -10.10 3.82
C ALA A 63 -7.89 -11.51 4.37
N SER A 64 -6.93 -12.40 4.15
CA SER A 64 -7.03 -13.80 4.58
C SER A 64 -6.46 -14.02 5.98
N GLU A 65 -7.14 -14.86 6.77
CA GLU A 65 -6.66 -15.33 8.08
C GLU A 65 -5.83 -16.62 7.97
N LYS A 66 -5.75 -17.23 6.78
CA LYS A 66 -5.01 -18.47 6.58
C LYS A 66 -3.50 -18.21 6.57
N ASP A 67 -2.73 -19.07 7.25
CA ASP A 67 -1.26 -19.07 7.15
C ASP A 67 -0.84 -19.71 5.83
N TYR A 68 -0.46 -18.87 4.87
CA TYR A 68 0.08 -19.32 3.59
C TYR A 68 1.61 -19.47 3.69
N PRO A 69 2.23 -20.31 2.86
CA PRO A 69 3.69 -20.48 2.88
C PRO A 69 4.47 -19.24 2.41
N ILE A 70 3.79 -18.20 1.92
CA ILE A 70 4.38 -16.96 1.43
C ILE A 70 3.70 -15.80 2.15
N ASP A 71 4.51 -14.90 2.67
CA ASP A 71 4.11 -13.62 3.26
C ASP A 71 4.81 -12.44 2.57
N PHE A 72 4.45 -11.21 2.90
CA PHE A 72 5.04 -10.02 2.26
C PHE A 72 6.51 -9.76 2.60
N SER A 73 7.08 -10.44 3.60
CA SER A 73 8.52 -10.35 3.87
C SER A 73 9.34 -11.14 2.86
N HIS A 74 8.74 -12.16 2.23
CA HIS A 74 9.39 -12.96 1.18
C HIS A 74 9.46 -12.24 -0.16
N PHE A 75 8.66 -11.19 -0.37
CA PHE A 75 8.52 -10.52 -1.65
C PHE A 75 8.93 -9.06 -1.55
N ASN A 76 10.05 -8.71 -2.19
CA ASN A 76 10.55 -7.34 -2.25
C ASN A 76 10.56 -6.85 -3.71
N ILE A 77 9.78 -5.80 -4.01
CA ILE A 77 9.81 -5.13 -5.31
C ILE A 77 10.87 -4.04 -5.26
N ASN A 78 12.06 -4.35 -5.77
CA ASN A 78 13.11 -3.35 -5.99
C ASN A 78 12.90 -2.67 -7.36
N GLY A 79 12.01 -1.69 -7.42
CA GLY A 79 11.86 -0.82 -8.58
C GLY A 79 12.96 0.25 -8.60
N ARG A 80 13.60 0.46 -9.75
CA ARG A 80 14.46 1.63 -9.97
C ARG A 80 13.77 2.56 -10.95
N VAL A 81 13.57 3.81 -10.55
CA VAL A 81 12.95 4.82 -11.41
C VAL A 81 14.03 5.34 -12.36
N PHE A 82 14.28 4.60 -13.43
CA PHE A 82 15.14 5.05 -14.51
C PHE A 82 14.29 5.64 -15.63
N GLY A 83 14.71 6.80 -16.15
CA GLY A 83 14.10 7.38 -17.35
C GLY A 83 12.77 8.11 -17.14
N ALA A 84 12.34 8.35 -15.90
CA ALA A 84 11.26 9.29 -15.63
C ALA A 84 11.77 10.71 -15.92
N VAL A 85 11.56 11.16 -17.16
CA VAL A 85 11.80 12.55 -17.58
C VAL A 85 10.52 13.32 -17.33
N GLY A 86 10.63 14.50 -16.72
CA GLY A 86 9.49 15.38 -16.50
C GLY A 86 8.86 15.81 -17.83
N THR A 87 7.63 16.31 -17.74
CA THR A 87 6.96 16.96 -18.87
C THR A 87 7.55 18.35 -19.11
N ASP A 88 7.16 19.00 -20.21
CA ASP A 88 7.59 20.36 -20.51
C ASP A 88 7.26 21.33 -19.35
N PRO A 89 8.10 22.35 -19.09
CA PRO A 89 7.96 23.27 -17.95
C PRO A 89 6.86 24.31 -18.18
N ASN A 90 5.70 23.87 -18.64
CA ASN A 90 4.52 24.67 -18.89
C ASN A 90 3.42 24.30 -17.88
N TYR A 91 2.71 25.31 -17.36
CA TYR A 91 1.73 25.10 -16.28
C TYR A 91 0.62 24.12 -16.67
N GLU A 92 0.16 24.19 -17.93
CA GLU A 92 -0.90 23.32 -18.46
C GLU A 92 -0.45 21.85 -18.59
N ASP A 93 0.85 21.62 -18.78
CA ASP A 93 1.41 20.29 -19.03
C ASP A 93 1.85 19.60 -17.73
N ALA A 94 2.15 20.37 -16.68
CA ALA A 94 2.58 19.92 -15.35
C ALA A 94 1.42 19.38 -14.49
N THR A 95 0.57 18.53 -15.06
CA THR A 95 -0.55 17.89 -14.35
C THR A 95 -0.25 16.42 -14.03
N ILE A 96 -0.93 15.87 -13.02
CA ILE A 96 -0.79 14.46 -12.62
C ILE A 96 -1.23 13.45 -13.69
N TYR A 97 -1.93 13.92 -14.74
CA TYR A 97 -2.43 13.08 -15.83
C TYR A 97 -1.43 12.95 -16.97
N ASN A 98 -0.45 13.85 -17.07
CA ASN A 98 0.55 13.88 -18.14
C ASN A 98 1.75 12.98 -17.80
N VAL A 99 1.46 11.71 -17.50
CA VAL A 99 2.44 10.70 -17.11
C VAL A 99 2.53 9.62 -18.17
N LYS A 100 3.76 9.28 -18.58
CA LYS A 100 4.01 8.17 -19.50
C LYS A 100 3.82 6.84 -18.76
N LEU A 101 2.71 6.15 -19.03
CA LEU A 101 2.34 4.88 -18.39
C LEU A 101 2.84 3.63 -19.14
N GLU A 102 3.60 3.82 -20.21
CA GLU A 102 4.25 2.71 -20.93
C GLU A 102 5.16 1.93 -19.97
N ARG A 103 5.04 0.61 -20.02
CA ARG A 103 5.79 -0.33 -19.20
C ARG A 103 6.30 -1.41 -20.13
N GLU A 104 7.56 -1.78 -19.96
CA GLU A 104 8.19 -2.89 -20.67
C GLU A 104 8.72 -3.85 -19.60
N TYR A 105 8.46 -5.14 -19.77
CA TYR A 105 8.96 -6.15 -18.84
C TYR A 105 9.72 -7.26 -19.57
N GLY A 106 10.86 -7.67 -19.01
CA GLY A 106 11.70 -8.73 -19.57
C GLY A 106 13.12 -8.25 -19.88
N ALA A 107 14.14 -9.03 -19.49
CA ALA A 107 15.55 -8.70 -19.73
C ALA A 107 16.07 -9.22 -21.08
N PHE A 108 15.56 -10.36 -21.54
CA PHE A 108 15.98 -11.01 -22.78
C PHE A 108 14.91 -10.93 -23.89
N ASN A 109 13.63 -10.98 -23.51
CA ASN A 109 12.50 -10.82 -24.41
C ASN A 109 11.54 -9.81 -23.77
N PRO A 110 11.71 -8.51 -24.05
CA PRO A 110 10.79 -7.51 -23.56
C PRO A 110 9.39 -7.65 -24.18
N VAL A 111 8.36 -7.40 -23.38
CA VAL A 111 6.93 -7.38 -23.75
C VAL A 111 6.27 -6.12 -23.20
#